data_AF-A0A7V7ARH4-F1
#
_entry.id   AF-A0A7V7ARH4-F1
#
_cell.length_a   1.000
_cell.length_b   1.000
_cell.length_c   1.000
_cell.angle_alpha   90.00
_cell.angle_beta   90.00
_cell.angle_gamma   90.00
#
_symmetry.space_group_name_H-M   'P 1'
#
loop_
_entity.id
_entity.type
_entity.pdbx_description
1 polymer ?
#
loop_
_entity_poly.entity_id
_entity_poly.type
_entity_poly.pdbx_seq_one_letter_code
_entity_poly.pdbx_strand_id
1 'polypeptide(L)'
;ESGLRANYDILYAKSLLDGVMSIFLASTLGLGVAFSALSVFIYQGTITLLAQWISQYMTDPVIAEVTSTGGLLIVGIGLTILEIKTIKIGNLLPAILVAFILAVVLQSMGMLG
;
A
#
# COMPACT_ATOMS: atom_id res chain seq x y z
N GLU A 1 11.65 5.24 10.94
CA GLU A 1 11.46 6.20 12.05
C GLU A 1 10.66 5.59 13.21
N SER A 2 10.92 4.33 13.57
CA SER A 2 9.97 3.53 14.37
C SER A 2 10.59 2.85 15.61
N GLY A 3 11.89 3.05 15.84
CA GLY A 3 12.59 2.52 17.02
C GLY A 3 12.92 3.57 18.10
N LEU A 4 12.81 4.87 17.80
CA LEU A 4 13.31 5.93 18.68
C LEU A 4 12.25 6.91 19.22
N ARG A 5 10.97 6.83 18.78
CA ARG A 5 9.94 7.84 19.11
C ARG A 5 8.59 7.35 19.64
N ALA A 6 8.41 6.06 19.90
CA ALA A 6 7.21 5.53 20.58
C ALA A 6 5.82 5.89 19.98
N ASN A 7 5.74 6.42 18.76
CA ASN A 7 4.47 6.72 18.10
C ASN A 7 3.95 5.49 17.35
N TYR A 8 3.23 4.65 18.10
CA TYR A 8 2.43 3.56 17.56
C TYR A 8 1.04 4.03 17.11
N ASP A 9 0.75 5.34 17.12
CA ASP A 9 -0.58 5.89 16.89
C ASP A 9 -1.20 5.44 15.56
N ILE A 10 -0.40 5.34 14.50
CA ILE A 10 -0.89 4.87 13.20
C ILE A 10 -1.26 3.38 13.25
N LEU A 11 -0.44 2.57 13.92
CA LEU A 11 -0.69 1.13 14.06
C LEU A 11 -1.88 0.87 14.99
N TYR A 12 -2.00 1.64 16.08
CA TYR A 12 -3.14 1.60 16.99
C TYR A 12 -4.42 2.08 16.31
N ALA A 13 -4.39 3.19 15.57
CA ALA A 13 -5.54 3.68 14.82
C ALA A 13 -6.04 2.64 13.80
N LYS A 14 -5.12 1.99 13.08
CA LYS A 14 -5.47 0.91 12.15
C LYS A 14 -6.07 -0.30 12.87
N SER A 15 -5.45 -0.75 13.95
CA SER A 15 -5.92 -1.91 14.71
C SER A 15 -7.28 -1.67 15.38
N LEU A 16 -7.53 -0.45 15.85
CA LEU A 16 -8.83 -0.03 16.37
C LEU A 16 -9.90 -0.01 15.27
N LEU A 17 -9.59 0.53 14.08
CA LEU A 17 -10.49 0.51 12.94
C LEU A 17 -10.83 -0.93 12.53
N ASP A 18 -9.83 -1.80 12.36
CA ASP A 18 -10.03 -3.21 12.01
C ASP A 18 -10.84 -3.96 13.08
N GLY A 19 -10.60 -3.66 14.37
CA GLY A 19 -11.34 -4.22 15.50
C GLY A 19 -12.82 -3.82 15.50
N VAL A 20 -13.11 -2.52 15.36
CA VAL A 20 -14.49 -2.00 15.28
C VAL A 20 -15.21 -2.60 14.06
N MET A 21 -14.56 -2.65 12.90
CA MET A 21 -15.12 -3.25 11.68
C MET A 21 -15.40 -4.75 11.85
N SER A 22 -14.54 -5.49 12.56
CA SER A 22 -14.77 -6.91 12.82
C SER A 22 -16.02 -7.17 13.67
N ILE A 23 -16.36 -6.29 14.62
CA ILE A 23 -17.58 -6.38 15.43
C ILE A 23 -18.82 -6.17 14.55
N PHE A 24 -18.82 -5.14 13.71
CA PHE A 24 -19.91 -4.87 12.77
C PHE A 24 -20.09 -6.00 11.74
N LEU A 25 -18.99 -6.49 11.19
CA LEU A 25 -19.02 -7.62 10.26
C LEU A 25 -19.43 -8.92 10.96
N ALA A 26 -19.05 -9.15 12.23
CA ALA A 26 -19.43 -10.36 12.95
C ALA A 26 -20.93 -10.38 13.27
N SER A 27 -21.54 -9.21 13.50
CA SER A 27 -22.99 -9.07 13.62
C SER A 27 -23.71 -9.43 12.31
N THR A 28 -23.08 -9.17 11.16
CA THR A 28 -23.68 -9.37 9.83
C THR A 28 -23.39 -10.75 9.22
N LEU A 29 -22.16 -11.25 9.40
CA LEU A 29 -21.59 -12.45 8.77
C LEU A 29 -21.28 -13.57 9.78
N GLY A 30 -21.52 -13.36 11.08
CA GLY A 30 -21.34 -14.35 12.14
C GLY A 30 -19.88 -14.78 12.36
N LEU A 31 -19.69 -16.07 12.66
CA LEU A 31 -18.39 -16.73 12.87
C LEU A 31 -17.44 -16.62 11.65
N GLY A 32 -17.95 -16.26 10.47
CA GLY A 32 -17.14 -16.08 9.25
C GLY A 32 -16.05 -15.01 9.38
N VAL A 33 -16.23 -14.01 10.26
CA VAL A 33 -15.22 -12.95 10.48
C VAL A 33 -13.97 -13.48 11.17
N ALA A 34 -14.11 -14.45 12.08
CA ALA A 34 -12.96 -15.10 12.70
C ALA A 34 -12.10 -15.86 11.66
N PHE A 35 -12.74 -16.46 10.65
CA PHE A 35 -12.03 -17.07 9.52
C PHE A 35 -11.37 -16.04 8.60
N SER A 36 -11.94 -14.84 8.43
CA SER A 36 -11.31 -13.75 7.67
C SER A 36 -9.99 -13.28 8.28
N ALA A 37 -9.82 -13.38 9.61
CA ALA A 37 -8.54 -13.05 10.25
C ALA A 37 -7.38 -13.89 9.72
N LEU A 38 -7.62 -15.17 9.42
CA LEU A 38 -6.61 -16.05 8.82
C LEU A 38 -6.29 -15.62 7.38
N SER A 39 -7.30 -15.30 6.57
CA SER A 39 -7.10 -14.82 5.19
C SER A 39 -6.36 -13.49 5.14
N VAL A 40 -6.70 -12.55 6.04
CA VAL A 40 -6.05 -11.25 6.14
C VAL A 40 -4.61 -11.41 6.64
N PHE A 41 -4.38 -12.28 7.62
CA PHE A 41 -3.04 -12.58 8.11
C PHE A 41 -2.13 -13.13 7.02
N ILE A 42 -2.62 -14.07 6.20
CA ILE A 42 -1.88 -14.59 5.06
C ILE A 42 -1.60 -13.46 4.06
N TYR A 43 -2.62 -12.71 3.65
CA TYR A 43 -2.45 -11.67 2.63
C TYR A 43 -1.50 -10.54 3.08
N GLN A 44 -1.74 -9.98 4.27
CA GLN A 44 -0.88 -8.93 4.82
C GLN A 44 0.52 -9.45 5.17
N GLY A 45 0.62 -10.67 5.72
CA GLY A 45 1.89 -11.30 6.06
C GLY A 45 2.75 -11.55 4.82
N THR A 46 2.18 -12.15 3.77
CA THR A 46 2.89 -12.39 2.51
C THR A 46 3.33 -11.08 1.86
N ILE A 47 2.47 -10.07 1.79
CA ILE A 47 2.83 -8.76 1.22
C ILE A 47 3.94 -8.09 2.05
N THR A 48 3.87 -8.18 3.38
CA THR A 48 4.90 -7.59 4.26
C THR A 48 6.26 -8.27 4.05
N LEU A 49 6.29 -9.59 3.96
CA LEU A 49 7.52 -10.35 3.70
C LEU A 49 8.10 -10.05 2.30
N LEU A 50 7.24 -9.98 1.28
CA LEU A 50 7.66 -9.58 -0.08
C LEU A 50 8.19 -8.14 -0.10
N ALA A 51 7.55 -7.22 0.62
CA ALA A 51 8.00 -5.84 0.73
C ALA A 51 9.37 -5.75 1.41
N GLN A 52 9.62 -6.53 2.46
CA GLN A 52 10.94 -6.61 3.09
C GLN A 52 12.02 -7.10 2.11
N TRP A 53 11.70 -8.09 1.28
CA TRP A 53 12.63 -8.57 0.25
C TRP A 53 12.87 -7.54 -0.86
N ILE A 54 11.84 -6.79 -1.26
CA ILE A 54 11.95 -5.73 -2.28
C ILE A 54 12.67 -4.48 -1.74
N SER A 55 12.61 -4.24 -0.42
CA SER A 55 13.21 -3.08 0.24
C SER A 55 14.71 -2.94 0.00
N GLN A 56 15.43 -4.03 -0.28
CA GLN A 56 16.87 -3.97 -0.59
C GLN A 56 17.18 -3.29 -1.94
N TYR A 57 16.18 -3.19 -2.82
CA TYR A 57 16.27 -2.53 -4.13
C TYR A 57 15.62 -1.14 -4.13
N MET A 58 15.06 -0.71 -2.99
CA MET A 58 14.40 0.59 -2.83
C MET A 58 15.42 1.62 -2.36
N THR A 59 16.08 2.27 -3.30
CA THR A 59 16.95 3.42 -3.04
C THR A 59 16.15 4.73 -3.05
N ASP A 60 16.71 5.82 -2.53
CA ASP A 60 16.05 7.13 -2.48
C ASP A 60 15.44 7.58 -3.83
N PRO A 61 16.15 7.51 -4.98
CA PRO A 61 15.55 7.89 -6.27
C PRO A 61 14.42 6.95 -6.70
N VAL A 62 14.53 5.65 -6.43
CA VAL A 62 13.49 4.68 -6.76
C VAL A 62 12.23 4.91 -5.92
N ILE A 63 12.40 5.21 -4.63
CA ILE A 63 11.30 5.55 -3.72
C ILE A 63 10.61 6.83 -4.19
N ALA A 64 11.36 7.84 -4.64
CA ALA A 64 10.80 9.09 -5.15
C ALA A 64 9.91 8.88 -6.39
N GLU A 65 10.36 8.09 -7.36
CA GLU A 65 9.60 7.79 -8.58
C GLU A 65 8.32 6.97 -8.30
N VAL A 66 8.43 5.94 -7.45
CA VAL A 66 7.29 5.12 -7.05
C VAL A 66 6.29 5.94 -6.23
N THR A 67 6.75 6.78 -5.32
CA THR A 67 5.90 7.66 -4.49
C THR A 67 5.21 8.72 -5.34
N SER A 68 5.92 9.31 -6.31
CA SER A 68 5.34 10.31 -7.23
C SER A 68 4.25 9.70 -8.10
N THR A 69 4.51 8.52 -8.67
CA THR A 69 3.53 7.76 -9.46
C THR A 69 2.33 7.37 -8.61
N GLY A 70 2.55 6.86 -7.39
CA GLY A 70 1.50 6.51 -6.45
C GLY A 70 0.65 7.71 -6.03
N GLY A 71 1.28 8.84 -5.72
CA GLY A 71 0.59 10.10 -5.38
C GLY A 71 -0.32 10.59 -6.49
N LEU A 72 0.14 10.53 -7.75
CA LEU A 72 -0.68 10.89 -8.91
C LEU A 72 -1.90 9.97 -9.07
N LEU A 73 -1.73 8.67 -8.81
CA LEU A 73 -2.85 7.72 -8.83
C LEU A 73 -3.86 8.02 -7.72
N ILE A 74 -3.41 8.37 -6.51
CA ILE A 74 -4.28 8.77 -5.40
C ILE A 74 -5.09 10.01 -5.78
N VAL A 75 -4.45 11.02 -6.39
CA VAL A 75 -5.16 12.20 -6.91
C VAL A 75 -6.20 11.79 -7.97
N GLY A 76 -5.85 10.88 -8.87
CA GLY A 76 -6.79 10.32 -9.86
C GLY A 76 -8.00 9.61 -9.24
N ILE A 77 -7.78 8.86 -8.15
CA ILE A 77 -8.85 8.23 -7.36
C ILE A 77 -9.75 9.30 -6.74
N GLY A 78 -9.18 10.34 -6.13
CA GLY A 78 -9.93 11.47 -5.60
C GLY A 78 -10.82 12.14 -6.65
N LEU A 79 -10.28 12.41 -7.85
CA LEU A 79 -11.03 13.01 -8.96
C LEU A 79 -12.17 12.12 -9.47
N THR A 80 -12.00 10.80 -9.41
CA THR A 80 -13.03 9.84 -9.83
C THR A 80 -14.13 9.72 -8.78
N ILE A 81 -13.79 9.73 -7.49
CA ILE A 81 -14.76 9.72 -6.38
C ILE A 81 -15.58 11.02 -6.35
N LEU A 82 -14.96 12.17 -6.66
CA LEU A 82 -15.64 13.45 -6.77
C LEU A 82 -16.50 13.60 -8.04
N GLU A 83 -16.58 12.55 -8.87
CA GLU A 83 -17.30 12.53 -10.16
C GLU A 83 -16.91 13.65 -11.15
N ILE A 84 -15.82 14.36 -10.90
CA ILE A 84 -15.30 15.41 -11.79
C ILE A 84 -14.81 14.78 -13.09
N LYS A 85 -14.10 13.64 -12.99
CA LYS A 85 -13.62 12.88 -14.14
C LYS A 85 -13.46 11.42 -13.80
N THR A 86 -14.18 10.56 -14.52
CA THR A 86 -14.07 9.09 -14.37
C THR A 86 -12.80 8.59 -15.06
N ILE A 87 -11.74 8.43 -14.29
CA ILE A 87 -10.49 7.85 -14.76
C ILE A 87 -10.51 6.35 -14.37
N LYS A 88 -10.11 5.46 -15.28
CA LYS A 88 -9.99 4.03 -14.96
C LYS A 88 -8.67 3.76 -14.22
N ILE A 89 -8.53 4.25 -12.99
CA ILE A 89 -7.28 4.11 -12.20
C ILE A 89 -6.91 2.64 -11.99
N GLY A 90 -7.89 1.74 -11.93
CA GLY A 90 -7.63 0.29 -11.89
C GLY A 90 -6.75 -0.20 -13.05
N ASN A 91 -6.87 0.41 -14.24
CA ASN A 91 -6.04 0.08 -15.41
C ASN A 91 -4.67 0.77 -15.36
N LEU A 92 -4.50 1.78 -14.51
CA LEU A 92 -3.25 2.51 -14.31
C LEU A 92 -2.45 1.96 -13.12
N LEU A 93 -2.99 1.05 -12.31
CA LEU A 93 -2.26 0.33 -11.27
C LEU A 93 -0.96 -0.34 -11.77
N PRO A 94 -0.90 -0.96 -12.97
CA PRO A 94 0.34 -1.51 -13.51
C PRO A 94 1.44 -0.45 -13.70
N ALA A 95 1.10 0.84 -13.79
CA ALA A 95 2.08 1.90 -13.91
C ALA A 95 3.02 1.99 -12.70
N ILE A 96 2.56 1.61 -11.49
CA ILE A 96 3.42 1.56 -10.29
C ILE A 96 4.53 0.52 -10.47
N LEU A 97 4.19 -0.66 -10.99
CA LEU A 97 5.16 -1.72 -11.25
C LEU A 97 6.15 -1.31 -12.35
N VAL A 98 5.65 -0.67 -13.41
CA VAL A 98 6.48 -0.16 -14.50
C VAL A 98 7.43 0.93 -13.99
N ALA A 99 6.94 1.89 -13.19
CA ALA A 99 7.76 2.93 -12.58
C ALA A 99 8.85 2.34 -11.69
N PHE A 100 8.52 1.35 -10.86
CA PHE A 100 9.51 0.66 -10.02
C PHE A 100 10.59 -0.03 -10.86
N ILE A 101 10.22 -0.83 -11.87
CA ILE A 101 11.18 -1.55 -12.73
C ILE A 101 12.07 -0.55 -13.48
N LEU A 102 11.48 0.49 -14.08
CA LEU A 102 12.24 1.51 -14.80
C LEU A 102 13.20 2.26 -13.89
N ALA A 103 12.77 2.64 -12.69
CA ALA A 103 13.62 3.34 -11.73
C ALA A 103 14.81 2.48 -11.28
N VAL A 104 14.58 1.19 -10.99
CA VAL A 104 15.66 0.25 -10.64
C VAL A 104 16.64 0.07 -11.81
N VAL A 105 16.14 -0.04 -13.05
CA VAL A 105 16.98 -0.17 -14.25
C VAL A 105 17.79 1.11 -14.49
N LEU A 106 17.17 2.29 -14.46
CA LEU A 106 17.88 3.57 -14.66
C LEU A 106 18.94 3.80 -13.59
N GLN A 107 18.66 3.40 -12.35
CA GLN A 107 19.65 3.46 -11.28
C GLN A 107 20.82 2.53 -11.54
N SER A 108 20.59 1.30 -12.00
CA SER A 108 21.66 0.37 -12.34
C SER A 108 22.57 0.89 -13.46
N MET A 109 22.05 1.75 -14.34
CA MET A 109 22.78 2.40 -15.43
C MET A 109 23.54 3.67 -14.96
N GLY A 110 23.48 4.04 -13.68
CA GLY A 110 24.18 5.21 -13.13
C GLY A 110 23.61 6.56 -13.58
N MET A 111 22.40 6.57 -14.17
CA MET A 111 21.75 7.80 -14.66
C MET A 111 20.97 8.54 -13.57
N LEU A 112 20.68 7.87 -12.45
CA LEU A 112 20.07 8.43 -11.24
C LEU A 112 21.15 8.49 -10.16
N GLY A 113 22.01 9.51 -10.25
CA GLY A 113 23.03 9.86 -9.26
C GLY A 113 22.82 11.29 -8.78
#